data_AF-A0A2M7XWK1-F1
#
_entry.id   AF-A0A2M7XWK1-F1
#
_cell.length_a   1.000
_cell.length_b   1.000
_cell.length_c   1.000
_cell.angle_alpha   90.00
_cell.angle_beta   90.00
_cell.angle_gamma   90.00
#
_symmetry.space_group_name_H-M   'P 1'
#
loop_
_entity.id
_entity.type
_entity.pdbx_description
1 polymer ?
#
loop_
_entity_poly.entity_id
_entity_poly.type
_entity_poly.pdbx_seq_one_letter_code
_entity_poly.pdbx_strand_id
1 'polypeptide(L)' 'MKFSTQEEYGLRCLLQIGLNNRPEGLTIPEIARLEGLTVHNVGKLLR' A
#
# COMPACT_ATOMS: atom_id res chain seq x y z
N MET A 1 1.35 -19.47 -9.56
CA MET A 1 2.22 -19.11 -8.43
C MET A 1 1.35 -18.78 -7.23
N LYS A 2 1.75 -19.18 -6.01
CA LYS A 2 1.07 -18.76 -4.78
C LYS A 2 1.82 -17.56 -4.23
N PHE A 3 1.16 -16.41 -4.16
CA PHE A 3 1.66 -15.25 -3.44
C PHE A 3 1.33 -15.40 -1.96
N SER A 4 2.26 -15.02 -1.10
CA SER A 4 1.95 -14.75 0.30
C SER A 4 1.04 -13.53 0.40
N THR A 5 0.29 -13.47 1.49
CA THR A 5 -0.54 -12.30 1.83
C THR A 5 0.28 -11.01 1.87
N GLN A 6 1.54 -11.08 2.32
CA GLN A 6 2.44 -9.93 2.34
C GLN A 6 2.78 -9.43 0.94
N GLU A 7 3.10 -10.34 0.01
CA GLU A 7 3.42 -9.98 -1.38
C GLU A 7 2.21 -9.37 -2.09
N GLU A 8 1.00 -9.90 -1.87
CA GLU A 8 -0.22 -9.33 -2.43
C GLU A 8 -0.45 -7.91 -1.95
N TYR A 9 -0.42 -7.67 -0.63
CA TYR A 9 -0.63 -6.33 -0.08
C TYR A 9 0.49 -5.36 -0.45
N GLY A 10 1.74 -5.83 -0.51
CA GLY A 10 2.87 -5.03 -0.98
C GLY A 10 2.66 -4.57 -2.42
N LEU A 11 2.27 -5.49 -3.32
CA LEU A 11 2.00 -5.19 -4.72
C LEU A 11 0.84 -4.20 -4.86
N ARG A 12 -0.26 -4.39 -4.12
CA ARG A 12 -1.39 -3.47 -4.14
C ARG A 12 -1.01 -2.06 -3.69
N CYS A 13 -0.21 -1.93 -2.61
CA CYS A 13 0.28 -0.62 -2.17
C CYS A 13 1.14 0.06 -3.25
N LEU A 14 2.02 -0.68 -3.93
CA LEU A 14 2.84 -0.16 -5.03
C LEU A 14 1.98 0.29 -6.22
N LEU A 15 0.94 -0.48 -6.56
CA LEU A 15 0.00 -0.10 -7.62
C LEU A 15 -0.76 1.17 -7.26
N GLN A 16 -1.21 1.34 -6.01
CA GLN A 16 -1.84 2.59 -5.57
C GLN A 16 -0.90 3.78 -5.74
N ILE A 17 0.36 3.65 -5.33
CA ILE A 17 1.34 4.72 -5.45
C ILE A 17 1.58 5.06 -6.93
N GLY A 18 1.77 4.03 -7.78
CA GLY A 18 2.08 4.23 -9.20
C GLY A 18 0.91 4.70 -10.06
N LEU A 19 -0.32 4.35 -9.69
CA LEU A 19 -1.54 4.80 -10.39
C LEU A 19 -2.04 6.15 -9.88
N ASN A 20 -1.54 6.61 -8.73
CA ASN A 20 -1.93 7.90 -8.18
C ASN A 20 -1.16 9.03 -8.87
N ASN A 21 -1.90 10.00 -9.42
CA ASN A 21 -1.33 11.15 -10.14
C ASN A 21 -1.04 12.35 -9.22
N ARG A 22 -1.09 12.20 -7.90
CA ARG A 22 -0.80 13.32 -6.99
C ARG A 22 0.71 13.57 -6.95
N PRO A 23 1.17 14.81 -7.20
CA PRO A 23 2.59 15.12 -7.21
C PRO A 23 3.26 14.91 -5.83
N GLU A 24 2.51 15.02 -4.74
CA GLU A 24 2.97 14.75 -3.38
C GLU A 24 2.94 13.27 -2.97
N GLY A 25 2.41 12.40 -3.84
CA GLY A 25 2.21 10.98 -3.55
C GLY A 25 1.06 10.70 -2.57
N LEU A 26 1.09 9.52 -1.96
CA LEU A 26 0.11 9.07 -0.96
C LEU A 26 0.78 8.89 0.40
N THR A 27 0.11 9.33 1.45
CA THR A 27 0.53 9.12 2.84
C THR A 27 0.16 7.70 3.32
N ILE A 28 0.87 7.19 4.32
CA ILE A 28 0.57 5.87 4.92
C ILE A 28 -0.89 5.75 5.39
N PRO A 29 -1.50 6.76 6.05
CA PRO A 29 -2.92 6.69 6.41
C PRO A 29 -3.88 6.65 5.22
N GLU A 30 -3.54 7.30 4.10
CA GLU A 30 -4.35 7.26 2.88
C GLU A 30 -4.27 5.88 2.22
N ILE A 31 -3.08 5.31 2.09
CA ILE A 31 -2.89 3.95 1.56
C ILE A 31 -3.59 2.93 2.44
N ALA A 32 -3.48 3.05 3.77
CA ALA A 32 -4.19 2.19 4.72
C ALA A 32 -5.71 2.23 4.52
N ARG A 33 -6.28 3.42 4.28
CA ARG A 33 -7.71 3.58 3.98
C ARG A 33 -8.09 2.96 2.64
N LEU A 34 -7.29 3.16 1.60
CA LEU A 34 -7.54 2.64 0.25
C LEU A 34 -7.47 1.11 0.21
N GLU A 35 -6.54 0.52 0.95
CA GLU A 35 -6.29 -0.94 0.95
C GLU A 35 -7.08 -1.70 2.03
N GLY A 36 -7.77 -1.01 2.93
CA GLY A 36 -8.50 -1.62 4.04
C GLY A 36 -7.58 -2.24 5.09
N LEU A 37 -6.39 -1.66 5.27
CA LEU A 37 -5.34 -2.12 6.17
C LEU A 37 -5.17 -1.15 7.35
N THR A 38 -4.48 -1.59 8.41
CA THR A 38 -4.08 -0.68 9.49
C THR A 38 -2.89 0.18 9.06
N VAL A 39 -2.81 1.40 9.59
CA VAL A 39 -1.65 2.29 9.38
C VAL A 39 -0.34 1.62 9.78
N HIS A 40 -0.36 0.83 10.87
CA HIS A 40 0.79 0.04 11.32
C HIS A 40 1.20 -1.02 10.28
N ASN A 41 0.24 -1.77 9.73
CA ASN A 41 0.53 -2.80 8.73
C ASN A 41 1.12 -2.19 7.45
N VAL A 42 0.51 -1.13 6.92
CA VAL A 42 1.04 -0.42 5.74
C VAL A 42 2.42 0.17 6.01
N GLY A 43 2.61 0.80 7.18
CA GLY A 43 3.91 1.33 7.60
C GLY A 43 4.97 0.26 7.89
N LYS A 44 4.58 -1.02 8.04
CA LYS A 44 5.51 -2.16 8.09
C LYS A 44 5.81 -2.70 6.68
N LEU A 45 4.82 -2.69 5.79
CA LEU A 45 4.95 -3.15 4.40
C LEU A 45 5.81 -2.21 3.54
N LEU A 46 5.73 -0.90 3.77
CA LEU A 46 6.39 0.14 2.96
C LEU A 46 7.69 0.69 3.58
N ARG A 47 8.18 0.07 4.67
CA ARG A 47 9.41 0.49 5.34
C ARG A 47 10.64 -0.10 4.67
#